data_AF-A0AAP0GFT8-F1
#
_entry.id   AF-A0AAP0GFT8-F1
#
_cell.length_a   1.000
_cell.length_b   1.000
_cell.length_c   1.000
_cell.angle_alpha   90.00
_cell.angle_beta   90.00
_cell.angle_gamma   90.00
#
_symmetry.space_group_name_H-M   'P 1'
#
loop_
_entity.id
_entity.type
_entity.pdbx_description
1 polymer ?
#
loop_
_entity_poly.entity_id
_entity_poly.type
_entity_poly.pdbx_seq_one_letter_code
_entity_poly.pdbx_strand_id
1 'polypeptide(L)'
;MPWLEFVDGFTTCFGPLEYENFEALLLKLRQKRTVMEYRAEFERLANRVEWEERTLMSCFVSGLKKGEGIVCGVLDYIDKIFVLWVGGPKDHFTLEFDMLLAKSSRELSKFAVVALVDIDAEELNIYVKYFDIVLIPSTVFFFNAHHMKMDSGTPDHTKWVGSFQCKQDFIDVVEAIYRGAMKGKLIVSCPLPPEKIPRFQLLFKDV
;
A
#
# COMPACT_ATOMS: atom_id res chain seq x y z
N MET A 1 -40.39 8.35 -31.21
CA MET A 1 -39.46 9.30 -30.58
C MET A 1 -38.14 9.21 -31.33
N PRO A 2 -37.69 10.27 -32.01
CA PRO A 2 -36.35 10.34 -32.61
C PRO A 2 -35.28 10.21 -31.52
N TRP A 3 -34.17 9.54 -31.82
CA TRP A 3 -33.04 9.38 -30.90
C TRP A 3 -32.54 10.70 -30.30
N LEU A 4 -32.58 11.79 -31.08
CA LEU A 4 -32.21 13.13 -30.66
C LEU A 4 -33.09 13.70 -29.54
N GLU A 5 -34.41 13.50 -29.58
CA GLU A 5 -35.33 13.97 -28.53
C GLU A 5 -35.13 13.19 -27.22
N PHE A 6 -34.78 11.90 -27.34
CA PHE A 6 -34.48 11.07 -26.17
C PHE A 6 -33.19 11.50 -25.48
N VAL A 7 -32.12 11.75 -26.25
CA VAL A 7 -30.83 12.20 -25.71
C VAL A 7 -30.96 13.59 -25.08
N ASP A 8 -31.67 14.52 -25.73
CA ASP A 8 -31.91 15.87 -25.22
C ASP A 8 -32.72 15.86 -23.91
N GLY A 9 -33.79 15.06 -23.85
CA GLY A 9 -34.56 14.86 -22.62
C GLY A 9 -33.73 14.21 -21.50
N PHE A 10 -32.88 13.25 -21.83
CA PHE A 10 -32.00 12.61 -20.85
C PHE A 10 -30.93 13.58 -20.32
N THR A 11 -30.26 14.34 -21.20
CA THR A 11 -29.26 15.34 -20.80
C THR A 11 -29.87 16.49 -20.01
N THR A 12 -31.13 16.86 -20.30
CA THR A 12 -31.87 17.89 -19.54
C THR A 12 -32.18 17.43 -18.12
N CYS A 13 -32.51 16.16 -17.91
CA CYS A 13 -32.86 15.63 -16.59
C CYS A 13 -31.65 15.16 -15.77
N PHE A 14 -30.59 14.67 -16.42
CA PHE A 14 -29.47 14.00 -15.76
C PHE A 14 -28.10 14.68 -15.99
N GLY A 15 -28.05 15.76 -16.77
CA GLY A 15 -26.81 16.45 -17.12
C GLY A 15 -26.08 15.81 -18.31
N PRO A 16 -25.01 16.44 -18.82
CA PRO A 16 -24.19 15.89 -19.89
C PRO A 16 -23.58 14.56 -19.49
N LEU A 17 -23.52 13.62 -20.44
CA LEU A 17 -23.08 12.23 -20.25
C LEU A 17 -21.57 12.08 -20.01
N GLU A 18 -20.85 13.18 -19.78
CA GLU A 18 -19.42 13.20 -19.48
C GLU A 18 -19.18 12.79 -18.02
N TYR A 19 -19.51 11.55 -17.69
CA TYR A 19 -18.96 10.90 -16.52
C TYR A 19 -17.47 10.63 -16.80
N GLU A 20 -16.60 11.57 -16.42
CA GLU A 20 -15.16 11.33 -16.40
C GLU A 20 -14.85 10.29 -15.31
N ASN A 21 -14.74 9.03 -15.72
CA ASN A 21 -14.26 7.97 -14.85
C ASN A 21 -12.74 8.17 -14.63
N PHE A 22 -12.40 9.01 -13.65
CA PHE A 22 -11.02 9.34 -13.27
C PHE A 22 -10.19 8.10 -12.93
N GLU A 23 -10.83 7.05 -12.41
CA GLU A 23 -10.21 5.76 -12.10
C GLU A 23 -9.75 5.03 -13.37
N ALA A 24 -10.64 4.93 -14.37
CA ALA A 24 -10.32 4.35 -15.67
C ALA A 24 -9.25 5.17 -16.41
N LEU A 25 -9.22 6.50 -16.20
CA LEU A 25 -8.20 7.38 -16.74
C LEU A 25 -6.83 7.17 -16.05
N LEU A 26 -6.80 6.99 -14.72
CA LEU A 26 -5.57 6.63 -13.98
C LEU A 26 -4.99 5.30 -14.44
N LEU A 27 -5.83 4.25 -14.55
CA LEU A 27 -5.40 2.92 -14.99
C LEU A 27 -4.80 2.91 -16.41
N LYS A 28 -5.35 3.76 -17.28
CA LYS A 28 -4.91 3.93 -18.66
C LYS A 28 -3.83 4.99 -18.81
N LEU A 29 -3.45 5.69 -17.73
CA LEU A 29 -2.38 6.68 -17.78
C LEU A 29 -1.08 5.96 -18.15
N ARG A 30 -0.41 6.49 -19.17
CA ARG A 30 0.88 6.00 -19.66
C ARG A 30 1.79 7.20 -19.81
N GLN A 31 3.04 7.07 -19.37
CA GLN A 31 4.02 8.12 -19.59
C GLN A 31 4.35 8.20 -21.09
N LYS A 32 3.74 9.16 -21.78
CA LYS A 32 4.03 9.46 -23.19
C LYS A 32 5.07 10.59 -23.36
N ARG A 33 5.31 11.35 -22.28
CA ARG A 33 6.09 12.59 -22.26
C ARG A 33 7.05 12.61 -21.06
N THR A 34 7.41 13.79 -20.55
CA THR A 34 8.35 13.90 -19.42
C THR A 34 7.75 13.32 -18.12
N VAL A 35 8.61 12.95 -17.18
CA VAL A 35 8.19 12.40 -15.88
C VAL A 35 7.37 13.42 -15.08
N MET A 36 7.79 14.69 -15.08
CA MET A 36 7.10 15.79 -14.39
C MET A 36 5.67 15.99 -14.88
N GLU A 37 5.46 15.84 -16.17
CA GLU A 37 4.16 16.00 -16.79
C GLU A 37 3.22 14.80 -16.55
N TYR A 38 3.76 13.58 -16.60
CA TYR A 38 3.02 12.39 -16.19
C TYR A 38 2.58 12.49 -14.73
N ARG A 39 3.48 12.97 -13.87
CA ARG A 39 3.22 13.20 -12.45
C ARG A 39 2.10 14.21 -12.22
N ALA A 40 2.16 15.38 -12.85
CA ALA A 40 1.13 16.40 -12.70
C ALA A 40 -0.25 15.88 -13.14
N GLU A 41 -0.29 15.05 -14.18
CA GLU A 41 -1.52 14.43 -14.67
C GLU A 41 -2.02 13.32 -13.76
N PHE A 42 -1.12 12.49 -13.23
CA PHE A 42 -1.43 11.47 -12.23
C PHE A 42 -1.98 12.09 -10.95
N GLU A 43 -1.33 13.11 -10.38
CA GLU A 43 -1.80 13.83 -9.18
C GLU A 43 -3.18 14.48 -9.40
N ARG A 44 -3.40 15.09 -10.58
CA ARG A 44 -4.70 15.68 -10.94
C ARG A 44 -5.83 14.66 -10.91
N LEU A 45 -5.59 13.47 -11.48
CA LEU A 45 -6.59 12.40 -11.53
C LEU A 45 -6.75 11.71 -10.18
N ALA A 46 -5.63 11.46 -9.49
CA ALA A 46 -5.55 10.80 -8.20
C ALA A 46 -6.34 11.51 -7.10
N ASN A 47 -6.23 12.83 -7.05
CA ASN A 47 -6.93 13.65 -6.05
C ASN A 47 -8.45 13.71 -6.27
N ARG A 48 -8.96 13.14 -7.37
CA ARG A 48 -10.39 13.14 -7.75
C ARG A 48 -11.03 11.76 -7.69
N VAL A 49 -10.30 10.75 -7.23
CA VAL A 49 -10.78 9.38 -7.10
C VAL A 49 -10.94 9.04 -5.62
N GLU A 50 -12.10 8.50 -5.26
CA GLU A 50 -12.22 7.70 -4.05
C GLU A 50 -11.54 6.36 -4.31
N TRP A 51 -10.46 6.11 -3.59
CA TRP A 51 -9.61 4.94 -3.82
C TRP A 51 -10.19 3.72 -3.12
N GLU A 52 -10.69 2.75 -3.90
CA GLU A 52 -10.84 1.39 -3.39
C GLU A 52 -9.45 0.74 -3.22
N GLU A 53 -9.25 -0.07 -2.19
CA GLU A 53 -7.96 -0.72 -1.90
C GLU A 53 -7.38 -1.44 -3.14
N ARG A 54 -8.23 -2.11 -3.92
CA ARG A 54 -7.81 -2.81 -5.15
C ARG A 54 -7.26 -1.87 -6.20
N THR A 55 -7.92 -0.73 -6.39
CA THR A 55 -7.55 0.29 -7.37
C THR A 55 -6.26 0.99 -6.97
N LEU A 56 -6.13 1.31 -5.68
CA LEU A 56 -4.88 1.78 -5.11
C LEU A 56 -3.78 0.75 -5.39
N MET A 57 -3.97 -0.53 -5.07
CA MET A 57 -2.94 -1.55 -5.36
C MET A 57 -2.61 -1.69 -6.86
N SER A 58 -3.58 -1.54 -7.75
CA SER A 58 -3.33 -1.59 -9.21
C SER A 58 -2.49 -0.42 -9.71
N CYS A 59 -2.64 0.78 -9.13
CA CYS A 59 -1.83 1.95 -9.44
C CYS A 59 -0.40 1.80 -8.90
N PHE A 60 -0.23 1.18 -7.72
CA PHE A 60 1.08 0.88 -7.13
C PHE A 60 1.92 0.05 -8.09
N VAL A 61 1.31 -1.03 -8.58
CA VAL A 61 1.92 -1.99 -9.48
C VAL A 61 2.24 -1.37 -10.84
N SER A 62 1.39 -0.46 -11.32
CA SER A 62 1.55 0.19 -12.63
C SER A 62 2.56 1.35 -12.61
N GLY A 63 2.74 2.00 -11.46
CA GLY A 63 3.65 3.14 -11.27
C GLY A 63 5.12 2.75 -11.10
N LEU A 64 5.41 1.58 -10.54
CA LEU A 64 6.77 1.09 -10.33
C LEU A 64 7.45 0.78 -11.67
N LYS A 65 8.28 1.71 -12.14
CA LYS A 65 9.13 1.46 -13.32
C LYS A 65 10.15 0.36 -13.07
N LYS A 66 10.42 -0.39 -14.13
CA LYS A 66 11.41 -1.46 -14.24
C LYS A 66 12.86 -0.92 -14.28
N GLY A 67 13.26 -0.20 -13.25
CA GLY A 67 14.62 0.29 -13.07
C GLY A 67 15.01 0.17 -11.60
N GLU A 68 15.82 -0.84 -11.30
CA GLU A 68 16.42 -1.10 -9.97
C GLU A 68 15.50 -1.76 -8.92
N GLY A 69 15.22 -3.05 -9.15
CA GLY A 69 15.27 -4.05 -8.08
C GLY A 69 14.01 -4.39 -7.30
N ILE A 70 12.91 -3.63 -7.37
CA ILE A 70 11.63 -4.02 -6.72
C ILE A 70 10.49 -3.82 -7.70
N VAL A 71 10.43 -4.72 -8.68
CA VAL A 71 9.23 -4.92 -9.48
C VAL A 71 8.64 -6.24 -9.03
N CYS A 72 7.52 -6.16 -8.31
CA CYS A 72 6.45 -7.06 -8.66
C CYS A 72 5.11 -6.59 -8.10
N GLY A 73 4.22 -6.26 -9.03
CA GLY A 73 2.93 -6.94 -9.16
C GLY A 73 2.36 -7.56 -7.89
N VAL A 74 1.83 -6.75 -6.98
CA VAL A 74 0.88 -7.23 -5.96
C VAL A 74 -0.23 -8.08 -6.59
N LEU A 75 -0.59 -7.78 -7.84
CA LEU A 75 -1.59 -8.50 -8.63
C LEU A 75 -1.10 -9.83 -9.24
N ASP A 76 0.21 -10.05 -9.35
CA ASP A 76 0.79 -11.30 -9.88
C ASP A 76 1.01 -12.33 -8.76
N TYR A 77 0.98 -11.90 -7.49
CA TYR A 77 1.18 -12.76 -6.34
C TYR A 77 -0.14 -13.20 -5.70
N ILE A 78 -0.81 -14.12 -6.39
CA ILE A 78 -1.93 -14.86 -5.82
C ILE A 78 -1.40 -15.72 -4.67
N ASP A 79 -2.14 -15.71 -3.56
CA ASP A 79 -1.89 -16.50 -2.36
C ASP A 79 -0.52 -16.23 -1.69
N LYS A 80 -0.02 -14.99 -1.76
CA LYS A 80 1.10 -14.52 -0.94
C LYS A 80 0.78 -13.22 -0.23
N ILE A 81 1.42 -13.01 0.91
CA ILE A 81 1.42 -11.72 1.60
C ILE A 81 2.33 -10.76 0.85
N PHE A 82 1.79 -9.64 0.40
CA PHE A 82 2.58 -8.51 -0.05
C PHE A 82 2.85 -7.58 1.14
N VAL A 83 4.11 -7.49 1.54
CA VAL A 83 4.58 -6.67 2.65
C VAL A 83 5.15 -5.38 2.07
N LEU A 84 4.51 -4.26 2.37
CA LEU A 84 4.99 -2.93 2.02
C LEU A 84 5.71 -2.35 3.24
N TRP A 85 7.02 -2.27 3.17
CA TRP A 85 7.81 -1.64 4.23
C TRP A 85 8.22 -0.24 3.80
N VAL A 86 7.87 0.76 4.60
CA VAL A 86 8.14 2.18 4.38
C VAL A 86 9.18 2.65 5.38
N GLY A 87 10.31 3.16 4.87
CA GLY A 87 11.42 3.67 5.66
C GLY A 87 11.90 5.04 5.20
N GLY A 88 12.79 5.63 6.00
CA GLY A 88 13.47 6.87 5.67
C GLY A 88 14.73 6.66 4.82
N PRO A 89 15.30 7.72 4.25
CA PRO A 89 16.49 7.63 3.42
C PRO A 89 17.70 7.14 4.22
N LYS A 90 18.14 5.90 3.95
CA LYS A 90 19.41 5.29 4.42
C LYS A 90 19.73 5.53 5.91
N ASP A 91 18.70 5.54 6.75
CA ASP A 91 18.88 5.62 8.19
C ASP A 91 19.33 4.26 8.77
N HIS A 92 19.73 4.26 10.04
CA HIS A 92 20.18 3.04 10.72
C HIS A 92 19.10 1.94 10.70
N PHE A 93 17.83 2.33 10.84
CA PHE A 93 16.69 1.41 10.86
C PHE A 93 16.47 0.72 9.52
N THR A 94 16.67 1.42 8.40
CA THR A 94 16.59 0.87 7.05
C THR A 94 17.65 -0.21 6.83
N LEU A 95 18.90 0.07 7.22
CA LEU A 95 19.98 -0.90 7.10
C LEU A 95 19.76 -2.14 7.97
N GLU A 96 19.25 -1.97 9.20
CA GLU A 96 18.88 -3.10 10.06
C GLU A 96 17.77 -3.95 9.46
N PHE A 97 16.76 -3.31 8.86
CA PHE A 97 15.65 -4.00 8.20
C PHE A 97 16.11 -4.73 6.93
N ASP A 98 16.97 -4.12 6.11
CA ASP A 98 17.58 -4.77 4.95
C ASP A 98 18.34 -6.05 5.35
N MET A 99 19.11 -5.99 6.44
CA MET A 99 19.78 -7.18 6.98
C MET A 99 18.78 -8.23 7.48
N LEU A 100 17.68 -7.81 8.11
CA LEU A 100 16.62 -8.70 8.58
C LEU A 100 15.92 -9.39 7.40
N LEU A 101 15.63 -8.66 6.31
CA LEU A 101 15.07 -9.21 5.08
C LEU A 101 16.03 -10.17 4.40
N ALA A 102 17.31 -9.80 4.28
CA ALA A 102 18.32 -10.69 3.70
C ALA A 102 18.34 -12.06 4.43
N LYS A 103 18.26 -12.03 5.76
CA LYS A 103 18.25 -13.24 6.62
C LYS A 103 16.94 -14.05 6.56
N SER A 104 15.79 -13.42 6.26
CA SER A 104 14.45 -14.04 6.26
C SER A 104 13.91 -14.35 4.86
N SER A 105 14.57 -13.85 3.81
CA SER A 105 14.14 -13.95 2.42
C SER A 105 13.81 -15.38 1.99
N ARG A 106 14.65 -16.36 2.39
CA ARG A 106 14.46 -17.77 2.03
C ARG A 106 13.20 -18.35 2.66
N GLU A 107 12.98 -18.09 3.94
CA GLU A 107 11.82 -18.59 4.69
C GLU A 107 10.52 -17.96 4.21
N LEU A 108 10.53 -16.65 3.94
CA LEU A 108 9.35 -15.89 3.51
C LEU A 108 8.98 -16.12 2.05
N SER A 109 9.93 -16.42 1.17
CA SER A 109 9.72 -16.55 -0.29
C SER A 109 8.55 -17.47 -0.70
N LYS A 110 8.20 -18.44 0.16
CA LYS A 110 7.10 -19.38 -0.05
C LYS A 110 5.71 -18.75 0.05
N PHE A 111 5.54 -17.75 0.92
CA PHE A 111 4.21 -17.22 1.28
C PHE A 111 4.16 -15.69 1.38
N ALA A 112 5.28 -15.00 1.17
CA ALA A 112 5.35 -13.55 1.23
C ALA A 112 6.34 -12.97 0.22
N VAL A 113 6.09 -11.72 -0.16
CA VAL A 113 6.95 -10.87 -0.96
C VAL A 113 7.05 -9.54 -0.27
N VAL A 114 8.27 -9.01 -0.15
CA VAL A 114 8.53 -7.74 0.53
C VAL A 114 8.97 -6.70 -0.48
N ALA A 115 8.35 -5.53 -0.41
CA ALA A 115 8.72 -4.33 -1.15
C ALA A 115 9.20 -3.26 -0.17
N LEU A 116 10.40 -2.76 -0.42
CA LEU A 116 10.97 -1.63 0.30
C LEU A 116 10.55 -0.33 -0.40
N VAL A 117 10.10 0.63 0.39
CA VAL A 117 9.61 1.92 -0.07
C VAL A 117 10.34 3.02 0.67
N ASP A 118 10.98 3.89 -0.12
CA ASP A 118 11.49 5.15 0.38
C ASP A 118 10.32 6.13 0.55
N ILE A 119 10.17 6.72 1.73
CA ILE A 119 9.13 7.72 2.01
C ILE A 119 9.25 8.96 1.11
N ASP A 120 10.46 9.27 0.65
CA ASP A 120 10.72 10.40 -0.25
C ASP A 120 10.43 10.06 -1.73
N ALA A 121 10.09 8.80 -2.04
CA ALA A 121 9.70 8.39 -3.38
C ALA A 121 8.33 8.98 -3.75
N GLU A 122 8.33 9.98 -4.64
CA GLU A 122 7.14 10.73 -5.05
C GLU A 122 6.01 9.84 -5.58
N GLU A 123 6.37 8.76 -6.29
CA GLU A 123 5.42 7.78 -6.87
C GLU A 123 4.60 7.06 -5.79
N LEU A 124 5.12 7.00 -4.55
CA LEU A 124 4.52 6.26 -3.43
C LEU A 124 3.89 7.16 -2.37
N ASN A 125 3.98 8.48 -2.57
CA ASN A 125 3.42 9.50 -1.69
C ASN A 125 1.89 9.34 -1.51
N ILE A 126 1.18 8.82 -2.52
CA ILE A 126 -0.27 8.52 -2.38
C ILE A 126 -0.52 7.44 -1.33
N TYR A 127 0.32 6.39 -1.23
CA TYR A 127 0.15 5.33 -0.22
C TYR A 127 0.49 5.84 1.17
N VAL A 128 1.57 6.62 1.28
CA VAL A 128 1.97 7.26 2.53
C VAL A 128 0.82 8.12 3.06
N LYS A 129 0.19 8.92 2.20
CA LYS A 129 -0.99 9.73 2.54
C LYS A 129 -2.22 8.89 2.86
N TYR A 130 -2.51 7.85 2.05
CA TYR A 130 -3.69 7.00 2.23
C TYR A 130 -3.67 6.24 3.56
N PHE A 131 -2.51 5.68 3.93
CA PHE A 131 -2.34 4.95 5.19
C PHE A 131 -1.98 5.84 6.39
N ASP A 132 -1.96 7.16 6.21
CA ASP A 132 -1.57 8.14 7.22
C ASP A 132 -0.25 7.75 7.91
N ILE A 133 0.77 7.47 7.10
CA ILE A 133 2.10 7.06 7.57
C ILE A 133 2.86 8.32 7.98
N VAL A 134 2.72 8.68 9.26
CA VAL A 134 3.44 9.80 9.89
C VAL A 134 4.72 9.32 10.59
N LEU A 135 4.74 8.07 11.06
CA LEU A 135 5.85 7.48 11.80
C LEU A 135 6.56 6.43 10.95
N ILE A 136 7.88 6.53 10.86
CA ILE A 136 8.76 5.57 10.19
C ILE A 136 9.68 4.86 11.20
N PRO A 137 10.06 3.59 10.95
CA PRO A 137 9.56 2.76 9.86
C PRO A 137 8.12 2.31 10.09
N SER A 138 7.40 2.01 9.01
CA SER A 138 6.03 1.47 9.05
C SER A 138 5.84 0.35 8.03
N THR A 139 5.10 -0.69 8.39
CA THR A 139 4.83 -1.84 7.52
C THR A 139 3.34 -2.05 7.30
N VAL A 140 2.92 -2.18 6.05
CA VAL A 140 1.53 -2.45 5.63
C VAL A 140 1.47 -3.82 4.94
N PHE A 141 0.40 -4.58 5.17
CA PHE A 141 0.27 -5.95 4.67
C PHE A 141 -0.92 -6.08 3.72
N PHE A 142 -0.76 -6.83 2.64
CA PHE A 142 -1.84 -7.14 1.71
C PHE A 142 -1.87 -8.63 1.38
N PHE A 143 -3.05 -9.15 1.08
CA PHE A 143 -3.24 -10.51 0.55
C PHE A 143 -4.33 -10.48 -0.52
N ASN A 144 -4.02 -10.97 -1.73
CA ASN A 144 -4.96 -10.95 -2.86
C ASN A 144 -5.64 -9.59 -3.05
N ALA A 145 -4.84 -8.50 -3.02
CA ALA A 145 -5.25 -7.10 -3.12
C ALA A 145 -6.18 -6.57 -2.01
N HIS A 146 -6.34 -7.30 -0.90
CA HIS A 146 -7.03 -6.81 0.30
C HIS A 146 -6.02 -6.38 1.35
N HIS A 147 -6.27 -5.24 2.00
CA HIS A 147 -5.48 -4.77 3.12
C HIS A 147 -5.70 -5.68 4.34
N MET A 148 -4.60 -6.18 4.89
CA MET A 148 -4.60 -7.06 6.05
C MET A 148 -4.28 -6.27 7.31
N LYS A 149 -5.19 -6.30 8.27
CA LYS A 149 -5.10 -5.61 9.56
C LYS A 149 -4.57 -6.53 10.64
N MET A 150 -3.90 -5.94 11.63
CA MET A 150 -3.35 -6.66 12.78
C MET A 150 -3.83 -6.01 14.08
N ASP A 151 -4.44 -6.80 14.95
CA ASP A 151 -4.72 -6.41 16.33
C ASP A 151 -3.51 -6.74 17.22
N SER A 152 -2.70 -5.71 17.47
CA SER A 152 -1.57 -5.74 18.40
C SER A 152 -1.91 -5.12 19.77
N GLY A 153 -3.18 -4.84 20.05
CA GLY A 153 -3.62 -4.09 21.23
C GLY A 153 -3.34 -2.57 21.14
N THR A 154 -2.90 -2.08 19.99
CA THR A 154 -2.76 -0.65 19.69
C THR A 154 -4.04 -0.11 19.04
N PRO A 155 -4.35 1.20 19.13
CA PRO A 155 -5.55 1.76 18.50
C PRO A 155 -5.54 1.67 16.96
N ASP A 156 -4.35 1.66 16.37
CA ASP A 156 -4.17 1.50 14.92
C ASP A 156 -3.89 0.03 14.61
N HIS A 157 -4.74 -0.57 13.77
CA HIS A 157 -4.60 -1.93 13.25
C HIS A 157 -4.18 -1.98 11.77
N THR A 158 -4.03 -0.81 11.14
CA THR A 158 -3.83 -0.68 9.69
C THR A 158 -2.37 -0.85 9.27
N LYS A 159 -1.44 -0.61 10.19
CA LYS A 159 0.00 -0.66 9.93
C LYS A 159 0.74 -1.11 11.18
N TRP A 160 1.83 -1.83 10.96
CA TRP A 160 2.82 -2.08 11.99
C TRP A 160 3.79 -0.92 12.04
N VAL A 161 3.69 -0.09 13.07
CA VAL A 161 4.62 1.03 13.28
C VAL A 161 5.84 0.48 14.03
N GLY A 162 7.04 0.75 13.51
CA GLY A 162 8.33 0.42 14.09
C GLY A 162 9.04 -0.83 13.56
N SER A 163 10.24 -1.05 14.09
CA SER A 163 11.10 -2.17 13.71
C SER A 163 10.77 -3.45 14.46
N PHE A 164 11.01 -4.58 13.82
CA PHE A 164 10.98 -5.90 14.48
C PHE A 164 12.29 -6.12 15.25
N GLN A 165 12.20 -6.64 16.48
CA GLN A 165 13.40 -6.87 17.31
C GLN A 165 14.31 -7.96 16.75
N CYS A 166 13.73 -9.00 16.14
CA CYS A 166 14.51 -10.07 15.52
C CYS A 166 13.82 -10.65 14.28
N LYS A 167 14.58 -11.48 13.56
CA LYS A 167 14.12 -12.21 12.37
C LYS A 167 12.86 -13.03 12.63
N GLN A 168 12.81 -13.74 13.75
CA GLN A 168 11.70 -14.64 14.06
C GLN A 168 10.41 -13.85 14.29
N ASP A 169 10.48 -12.70 14.95
CA ASP A 169 9.32 -11.86 15.22
C ASP A 169 8.66 -11.38 13.91
N PHE A 170 9.47 -11.00 12.92
CA PHE A 170 8.98 -10.63 11.60
C PHE A 170 8.31 -11.81 10.89
N ILE A 171 8.94 -12.99 10.90
CA ILE A 171 8.38 -14.20 10.27
C ILE A 171 7.06 -14.58 10.93
N ASP A 172 6.99 -14.60 12.26
CA ASP A 172 5.80 -14.98 13.02
C ASP A 172 4.62 -14.05 12.69
N VAL A 173 4.87 -12.74 12.61
CA VAL A 173 3.85 -11.75 12.22
C VAL A 173 3.34 -11.99 10.80
N VAL A 174 4.23 -12.13 9.82
CA VAL A 174 3.83 -12.35 8.42
C VAL A 174 3.11 -13.70 8.28
N GLU A 175 3.54 -14.73 9.01
CA GLU A 175 2.89 -16.05 9.01
C GLU A 175 1.51 -16.02 9.66
N ALA A 176 1.33 -15.31 10.77
CA ALA A 176 0.02 -15.14 11.41
C ALA A 176 -0.99 -14.47 10.46
N ILE A 177 -0.54 -13.42 9.77
CA ILE A 177 -1.33 -12.73 8.74
C ILE A 177 -1.67 -13.69 7.61
N TYR A 178 -0.69 -14.41 7.05
CA TYR A 178 -0.91 -15.41 5.99
C TYR A 178 -1.93 -16.47 6.40
N ARG A 179 -1.78 -17.08 7.58
CA ARG A 179 -2.70 -18.11 8.09
C ARG A 179 -4.12 -17.57 8.30
N GLY A 180 -4.25 -16.30 8.68
CA GLY A 180 -5.56 -15.65 8.81
C GLY A 180 -6.19 -15.35 7.45
N ALA A 181 -5.40 -14.82 6.52
CA ALA A 181 -5.83 -14.48 5.17
C ALA A 181 -6.30 -15.72 4.39
N MET A 182 -5.57 -16.84 4.50
CA MET A 182 -5.98 -18.14 3.94
C MET A 182 -7.30 -18.67 4.51
N LYS A 183 -7.74 -18.16 5.68
CA LYS A 183 -9.04 -18.46 6.29
C LYS A 183 -10.10 -17.40 5.98
N GLY A 184 -9.81 -16.45 5.08
CA GLY A 184 -10.71 -15.36 4.70
C GLY A 184 -10.83 -14.24 5.74
N LYS A 185 -9.92 -14.16 6.72
CA LYS A 185 -9.91 -13.05 7.68
C LYS A 185 -9.23 -11.84 7.06
N LEU A 186 -9.74 -10.63 7.37
CA LEU A 186 -9.09 -9.36 7.05
C LEU A 186 -8.36 -8.73 8.25
N ILE A 187 -8.61 -9.25 9.45
CA ILE A 187 -7.91 -8.86 10.68
C ILE A 187 -7.44 -10.10 11.44
N VAL A 188 -6.22 -10.07 11.93
CA VAL A 188 -5.60 -11.14 12.71
C VAL A 188 -5.06 -10.61 14.03
N SER A 189 -5.03 -11.44 15.06
CA SER A 189 -4.41 -11.09 16.34
C SER A 189 -2.89 -11.25 16.24
N CYS A 190 -2.16 -10.34 16.89
CA CYS A 190 -0.71 -10.36 16.94
C CYS A 190 -0.20 -11.64 17.65
N PRO A 191 0.75 -12.37 17.05
CA PRO A 191 1.31 -13.57 17.66
C PRO A 191 2.40 -13.25 18.71
N LEU A 192 2.86 -12.00 18.76
CA LEU A 192 3.98 -11.59 19.61
C LEU A 192 3.51 -11.15 21.01
N PRO A 193 4.32 -11.39 22.04
CA PRO A 193 4.02 -10.94 23.38
C PRO A 193 4.12 -9.39 23.48
N PRO A 194 3.39 -8.74 24.40
CA PRO A 194 3.28 -7.27 24.47
C PRO A 194 4.59 -6.50 24.69
N GLU A 195 5.65 -7.17 25.15
CA GLU A 195 6.98 -6.57 25.34
C GLU A 195 7.77 -6.46 24.03
N LYS A 196 7.37 -7.24 23.02
CA LYS A 196 7.97 -7.24 21.67
C LYS A 196 7.23 -6.34 20.69
N ILE A 197 6.04 -5.88 21.04
CA ILE A 197 5.25 -4.95 20.23
C ILE A 197 5.85 -3.55 20.40
N PRO A 198 6.25 -2.88 19.30
CA PRO A 198 6.81 -1.53 19.38
C PRO A 198 5.85 -0.58 20.09
N ARG A 199 6.34 0.07 21.15
CA ARG A 199 5.59 1.10 21.88
C ARG A 199 6.14 2.46 21.46
N PHE A 200 5.49 3.10 20.51
CA PHE A 200 5.78 4.50 20.23
C PHE A 200 5.10 5.33 21.32
N GLN A 201 5.90 5.91 22.22
CA GLN A 201 5.46 7.07 22.97
C GLN A 201 5.34 8.20 21.95
N LEU A 202 4.09 8.60 21.65
CA LEU A 202 3.82 9.90 21.06
C LEU A 202 4.33 10.93 22.09
N LEU A 203 5.59 11.34 21.95
CA LEU A 203 6.11 12.52 22.63
C LEU A 203 5.44 13.73 21.98
N PHE A 204 4.16 13.96 22.29
CA PHE A 204 3.64 15.31 22.29
C PHE A 204 4.46 16.03 23.36
N LYS A 205 5.54 16.69 22.93
CA LYS A 205 6.05 17.81 23.71
C LYS A 205 4.93 18.83 23.70
N ASP A 206 4.28 18.97 24.85
CA ASP A 206 3.33 20.05 25.12
C ASP A 206 3.91 21.36 24.56
N VAL A 207 3.19 21.93 23.59
CA VAL A 207 3.37 23.32 23.12
C VAL A 207 2.39 24.18 23.90
#